data_AF-A4EC86-F1
#
_entry.id   AF-A4EC86-F1
#
_cell.length_a   1.000
_cell.length_b   1.000
_cell.length_c   1.000
_cell.angle_alpha   90.00
_cell.angle_beta   90.00
_cell.angle_gamma   90.00
#
_symmetry.space_group_name_H-M   'P 1'
#
loop_
_entity.id
_entity.type
_entity.pdbx_description
1 polymer ?
#
loop_
_entity_poly.entity_id
_entity_poly.type
_entity_poly.pdbx_seq_one_letter_code
_entity_poly.pdbx_strand_id
1 'polypeptide(L)'
;MTSRARHAVIGAELARRYGEKPVIVHAIEAHHADVDPNTVLDVLVQAADAVSASRPGARRESAENYIKRLEKLEEIANSHDGVERTYAMQAGREVHVMVQPDKISDAQSTVLAHDIAHQIEEEMEYPGQVRVVVIRESRAVDIAK
;
A
#
# COMPACT_ATOMS: atom_id res chain seq x y z
N MET A 1 2.83 -13.06 -5.15
CA MET A 1 4.26 -12.88 -5.44
C MET A 1 4.68 -11.49 -4.96
N THR A 2 5.16 -11.41 -3.73
CA THR A 2 5.51 -10.17 -3.01
C THR A 2 6.97 -9.77 -3.31
N SER A 3 7.22 -8.48 -3.47
CA SER A 3 8.42 -7.90 -4.09
C SER A 3 9.71 -7.92 -3.24
N ARG A 4 9.87 -8.80 -2.25
CA ARG A 4 11.06 -8.82 -1.37
C ARG A 4 12.27 -9.53 -1.99
N ALA A 5 12.05 -10.51 -2.86
CA ALA A 5 13.15 -11.25 -3.50
C ALA A 5 13.95 -10.45 -4.55
N ARG A 6 13.49 -9.26 -4.97
CA ARG A 6 14.15 -8.53 -6.07
C ARG A 6 15.45 -7.85 -5.67
N HIS A 7 15.54 -7.21 -4.49
CA HIS A 7 16.75 -6.46 -4.15
C HIS A 7 17.90 -7.36 -3.70
N ALA A 8 17.61 -8.49 -3.05
CA ALA A 8 18.63 -9.46 -2.63
C ALA A 8 19.35 -10.06 -3.84
N VAL A 9 18.58 -10.55 -4.83
CA VAL A 9 19.13 -11.12 -6.08
C VAL A 9 19.90 -10.06 -6.88
N ILE A 10 19.33 -8.87 -7.09
CA ILE A 10 20.00 -7.79 -7.84
C ILE A 10 21.30 -7.36 -7.13
N GLY A 11 21.27 -7.21 -5.80
CA GLY A 11 22.42 -6.84 -5.00
C GLY A 11 23.55 -7.87 -5.08
N ALA A 12 23.19 -9.16 -5.02
CA ALA A 12 24.14 -10.26 -5.15
C ALA A 12 24.76 -10.33 -6.55
N GLU A 13 23.96 -10.17 -7.60
CA GLU A 13 24.45 -10.10 -8.99
C GLU A 13 25.40 -8.92 -9.19
N LEU A 14 25.09 -7.76 -8.60
CA LEU A 14 25.96 -6.59 -8.64
C LEU A 14 27.30 -6.90 -7.96
N ALA A 15 27.29 -7.38 -6.71
CA ALA A 15 28.49 -7.74 -5.97
C ALA A 15 29.35 -8.77 -6.73
N ARG A 16 28.71 -9.79 -7.31
CA ARG A 16 29.36 -10.81 -8.16
C ARG A 16 30.05 -10.19 -9.37
N ARG A 17 29.41 -9.24 -10.07
CA ARG A 17 30.00 -8.55 -11.23
C ARG A 17 31.22 -7.72 -10.88
N TYR A 18 31.28 -7.17 -9.67
CA TYR A 18 32.44 -6.40 -9.18
C TYR A 18 33.54 -7.27 -8.56
N GLY A 19 33.40 -8.61 -8.59
CA GLY A 19 34.44 -9.52 -8.13
C GLY A 19 34.45 -9.76 -6.62
N GLU A 20 33.34 -9.51 -5.93
CA GLU A 20 33.23 -9.87 -4.51
C GLU A 20 33.33 -11.38 -4.30
N LYS A 21 33.85 -11.77 -3.13
CA LYS A 21 34.05 -13.18 -2.80
C LYS A 21 32.70 -13.92 -2.76
N PRO A 22 32.64 -15.20 -3.16
CA PRO A 22 31.40 -15.98 -3.16
C PRO A 22 30.65 -15.97 -1.81
N VAL A 23 31.38 -15.99 -0.70
CA VAL A 23 30.80 -15.91 0.65
C VAL A 23 30.09 -14.59 0.94
N ILE A 24 30.58 -13.47 0.38
CA ILE A 24 29.94 -12.15 0.51
C ILE A 24 28.69 -12.10 -0.36
N VAL A 25 28.78 -12.60 -1.60
CA VAL A 25 27.65 -12.69 -2.51
C VAL A 25 26.53 -13.53 -1.90
N HIS A 26 26.88 -14.70 -1.35
CA HIS A 26 25.91 -15.60 -0.71
C HIS A 26 25.25 -14.96 0.51
N ALA A 27 26.00 -14.24 1.34
CA ALA A 27 25.43 -13.51 2.47
C ALA A 27 24.40 -12.44 2.02
N ILE A 28 24.62 -11.80 0.87
CA ILE A 28 23.65 -10.88 0.25
C ILE A 28 22.44 -11.64 -0.30
N GLU A 29 22.59 -12.86 -0.83
CA GLU A 29 21.44 -13.66 -1.29
C GLU A 29 20.60 -14.15 -0.11
N ALA A 30 21.25 -14.61 0.96
CA ALA A 30 20.62 -15.27 2.09
C ALA A 30 20.05 -14.30 3.15
N HIS A 31 20.31 -12.98 3.10
CA HIS A 31 19.93 -12.08 4.21
C HIS A 31 18.43 -11.96 4.50
N HIS A 32 17.55 -12.25 3.54
CA HIS A 32 16.08 -12.36 3.77
C HIS A 32 15.60 -13.79 4.03
N ALA A 33 16.52 -14.74 4.16
CA ALA A 33 16.24 -16.18 4.21
C ALA A 33 15.52 -16.72 2.96
N ASP A 34 15.69 -16.07 1.80
CA ASP A 34 15.21 -16.56 0.50
C ASP A 34 16.05 -17.75 -0.01
N VAL A 35 17.28 -17.87 0.48
CA VAL A 35 18.22 -18.99 0.28
C VAL A 35 18.71 -19.42 1.67
N ASP A 36 18.89 -20.74 1.86
CA ASP A 36 19.37 -21.28 3.13
C ASP A 36 20.77 -20.76 3.47
N PRO A 37 21.00 -20.27 4.70
CA PRO A 37 22.34 -19.87 5.13
C PRO A 37 23.26 -21.09 5.17
N ASN A 38 24.46 -20.95 4.61
CA ASN A 38 25.47 -22.02 4.60
C ASN A 38 26.77 -21.62 5.31
N THR A 39 26.88 -20.36 5.74
CA THR A 39 28.00 -19.87 6.54
C THR A 39 27.56 -19.13 7.81
N VAL A 40 28.48 -19.00 8.77
CA VAL A 40 28.29 -18.14 9.96
C VAL A 40 28.06 -16.68 9.56
N LEU A 41 28.69 -16.23 8.46
CA LEU A 41 28.52 -14.87 7.96
C LEU A 41 27.06 -14.60 7.57
N ASP A 42 26.41 -15.53 6.88
CA ASP A 42 25.00 -15.39 6.47
C ASP A 42 24.10 -15.17 7.69
N VAL A 43 24.30 -15.97 8.75
CA VAL A 43 23.52 -15.88 9.99
C VAL A 43 23.78 -14.55 10.71
N LEU A 44 25.04 -14.09 10.74
CA LEU A 44 25.37 -12.79 11.33
C LEU A 44 24.74 -11.63 10.57
N VAL A 45 24.71 -11.70 9.25
CA VAL A 45 24.10 -10.69 8.38
C VAL A 45 22.58 -10.68 8.55
N GLN A 46 21.93 -11.85 8.62
CA GLN A 46 20.50 -11.96 8.94
C GLN A 46 20.17 -11.37 10.32
N ALA A 47 20.99 -11.67 11.34
CA ALA A 47 20.80 -11.10 12.68
C ALA A 47 20.96 -9.57 12.66
N ALA A 48 21.94 -9.05 11.92
CA ALA A 48 22.12 -7.62 11.73
C ALA A 48 20.94 -6.96 11.02
N ASP A 49 20.41 -7.57 9.95
CA ASP A 49 19.20 -7.10 9.25
C ASP A 49 18.01 -7.00 10.22
N ALA A 50 17.74 -8.07 10.98
CA ALA A 50 16.65 -8.13 11.94
C ALA A 50 16.77 -7.07 13.04
N VAL A 51 17.96 -6.91 13.63
CA VAL A 51 18.23 -5.86 14.64
C VAL A 51 18.04 -4.49 14.02
N SER A 52 18.57 -4.26 12.81
CA SER A 52 18.46 -2.97 12.13
C SER A 52 17.01 -2.57 11.84
N ALA A 53 16.17 -3.55 11.48
CA ALA A 53 14.77 -3.39 11.15
C ALA A 53 13.87 -3.18 12.38
N SER A 54 14.31 -3.65 13.56
CA SER A 54 13.59 -3.48 14.83
C SER A 54 13.75 -2.10 15.47
N ARG A 55 14.65 -1.25 14.96
CA ARG A 55 14.90 0.07 15.54
C ARG A 55 13.64 0.95 15.50
N PRO A 56 13.28 1.62 16.60
CA PRO A 56 12.24 2.63 16.59
C PRO A 56 12.56 3.69 15.52
N GLY A 57 11.65 3.89 14.56
CA GLY A 57 11.90 4.81 13.43
C GLY A 57 12.15 4.10 12.09
N ALA A 58 12.85 2.96 12.08
CA ALA A 58 13.26 2.27 10.84
C ALA A 58 12.07 1.85 9.92
N ARG A 59 10.87 1.73 10.51
CA ARG A 59 9.60 1.51 9.79
C ARG A 59 8.48 2.47 10.23
N ARG A 60 8.77 3.40 11.13
CA ARG A 60 7.76 4.29 11.75
C ARG A 60 7.36 5.40 10.79
N GLU A 61 8.35 5.98 10.10
CA GLU A 61 8.14 6.97 9.04
C GLU A 61 7.23 6.42 7.92
N SER A 62 7.40 5.15 7.55
CA SER A 62 6.52 4.50 6.57
C SER A 62 5.08 4.30 7.06
N ALA A 63 4.86 4.08 8.36
CA ALA A 63 3.52 3.87 8.91
C ALA A 63 2.75 5.19 9.02
N GLU A 64 3.39 6.25 9.49
CA GLU A 64 2.79 7.59 9.53
C GLU A 64 2.47 8.12 8.13
N ASN A 65 3.42 7.99 7.18
CA ASN A 65 3.18 8.38 5.79
C ASN A 65 2.07 7.55 5.15
N TYR A 66 1.97 6.27 5.51
CA TYR A 66 0.88 5.42 5.06
C TYR A 66 -0.48 5.88 5.61
N ILE A 67 -0.58 6.20 6.90
CA ILE A 67 -1.82 6.72 7.51
C ILE A 67 -2.21 8.05 6.86
N LYS A 68 -1.27 9.00 6.77
CA LYS A 68 -1.50 10.29 6.11
C LYS A 68 -2.01 10.14 4.68
N ARG A 69 -1.50 9.14 3.95
CA ARG A 69 -1.97 8.83 2.59
C ARG A 69 -3.42 8.34 2.58
N LEU A 70 -3.80 7.46 3.50
CA LEU A 70 -5.20 7.00 3.62
C LEU A 70 -6.12 8.16 4.00
N GLU A 71 -5.71 8.97 4.97
CA GLU A 71 -6.46 10.16 5.39
C GLU A 71 -6.64 11.14 4.23
N LYS A 72 -5.60 11.35 3.41
CA LYS A 72 -5.69 12.23 2.24
C LYS A 72 -6.64 11.69 1.16
N LEU A 73 -6.63 10.38 0.90
CA LEU A 73 -7.59 9.74 -0.01
C LEU A 73 -9.03 9.95 0.46
N GLU A 74 -9.27 9.75 1.76
CA GLU A 74 -10.59 9.95 2.37
C GLU A 74 -10.99 11.43 2.34
N GLU A 75 -10.07 12.35 2.63
CA GLU A 75 -10.29 13.80 2.56
C GLU A 75 -10.71 14.26 1.16
N ILE A 76 -9.97 13.84 0.12
CA ILE A 76 -10.29 14.17 -1.28
C ILE A 76 -11.72 13.72 -1.59
N ALA A 77 -12.04 12.47 -1.33
CA ALA A 77 -13.36 11.93 -1.63
C ALA A 77 -14.48 12.57 -0.79
N ASN A 78 -14.24 12.87 0.50
CA ASN A 78 -15.21 13.52 1.39
C ASN A 78 -15.47 14.99 1.03
N SER A 79 -14.60 15.63 0.24
CA SER A 79 -14.76 17.03 -0.16
C SER A 79 -15.85 17.26 -1.21
N HIS A 80 -16.33 16.19 -1.86
CA HIS A 80 -17.37 16.26 -2.89
C HIS A 80 -18.77 16.37 -2.28
N ASP A 81 -19.62 17.23 -2.86
CA ASP A 81 -20.99 17.38 -2.39
C ASP A 81 -21.81 16.09 -2.58
N GLY A 82 -22.66 15.80 -1.60
CA GLY A 82 -23.48 14.58 -1.58
C GLY A 82 -22.75 13.31 -1.12
N VAL A 83 -21.44 13.37 -0.84
CA VAL A 83 -20.72 12.29 -0.15
C VAL A 83 -21.07 12.32 1.35
N GLU A 84 -21.46 11.17 1.89
CA GLU A 84 -21.77 11.03 3.32
C GLU A 84 -20.56 10.56 4.11
N ARG A 85 -19.82 9.59 3.58
CA ARG A 85 -18.63 9.00 4.21
C ARG A 85 -17.80 8.23 3.20
N THR A 86 -16.50 8.13 3.46
CA THR A 86 -15.55 7.40 2.62
C THR A 86 -14.70 6.45 3.45
N TYR A 87 -14.23 5.38 2.82
CA TYR A 87 -13.36 4.39 3.44
C TYR A 87 -12.25 3.98 2.49
N ALA A 88 -11.00 4.14 2.91
CA ALA A 88 -9.86 3.59 2.18
C ALA A 88 -9.69 2.09 2.48
N MET A 89 -9.86 1.27 1.45
CA MET A 89 -9.83 -0.20 1.49
C MET A 89 -8.54 -0.73 0.85
N GLN A 90 -8.22 -2.02 1.07
CA GLN A 90 -7.12 -2.71 0.40
C GLN A 90 -5.77 -1.97 0.46
N ALA A 91 -5.43 -1.46 1.64
CA ALA A 91 -4.25 -0.65 1.89
C ALA A 91 -4.16 0.67 1.08
N GLY A 92 -5.32 1.24 0.78
CA GLY A 92 -5.48 2.49 0.04
C GLY A 92 -5.50 2.31 -1.48
N ARG A 93 -5.56 1.08 -1.99
CA ARG A 93 -5.70 0.81 -3.44
C ARG A 93 -7.15 0.86 -3.91
N GLU A 94 -8.07 1.03 -2.98
CA GLU A 94 -9.48 1.11 -3.25
C GLU A 94 -10.10 2.11 -2.27
N VAL A 95 -11.05 2.93 -2.74
CA VAL A 95 -11.80 3.87 -1.90
C VAL A 95 -13.28 3.62 -2.14
N HIS A 96 -14.00 3.34 -1.05
CA HIS A 96 -15.46 3.21 -1.07
C HIS A 96 -16.08 4.53 -0.64
N VAL A 97 -16.93 5.09 -1.48
CA VAL A 97 -17.55 6.41 -1.31
C VAL A 97 -19.05 6.19 -1.15
N MET A 98 -19.56 6.34 0.07
CA MET A 98 -21.00 6.28 0.31
C MET A 98 -21.61 7.66 0.06
N VAL A 99 -22.67 7.69 -0.74
CA VAL A 99 -23.37 8.93 -1.11
C VAL A 99 -24.78 8.98 -0.56
N GLN A 100 -25.28 10.19 -0.38
CA GLN A 100 -26.66 10.44 0.00
C GLN A 100 -27.59 10.11 -1.18
N PRO A 101 -28.43 9.06 -1.10
CA PRO A 101 -29.21 8.57 -2.24
C PRO A 101 -30.26 9.58 -2.73
N ASP A 102 -30.66 10.53 -1.90
CA ASP A 102 -31.62 11.59 -2.23
C ASP A 102 -30.97 12.79 -2.94
N LYS A 103 -29.64 12.92 -2.88
CA LYS A 103 -28.89 14.02 -3.53
C LYS A 103 -28.17 13.59 -4.80
N ILE A 104 -27.67 12.36 -4.81
CA ILE A 104 -26.87 11.82 -5.91
C ILE A 104 -27.68 10.75 -6.63
N SER A 105 -27.90 10.92 -7.93
CA SER A 105 -28.49 9.93 -8.83
C SER A 105 -27.49 8.87 -9.30
N ASP A 106 -27.95 7.81 -9.95
CA ASP A 106 -27.08 6.76 -10.50
C ASP A 106 -26.13 7.30 -11.57
N ALA A 107 -26.62 8.22 -12.43
CA ALA A 107 -25.80 8.89 -13.42
C ALA A 107 -24.73 9.77 -12.76
N GLN A 108 -25.12 10.57 -11.75
CA GLN A 108 -24.17 11.37 -10.98
C GLN A 108 -23.16 10.52 -10.22
N SER A 109 -23.54 9.33 -9.74
CA SER A 109 -22.62 8.40 -9.07
C SER A 109 -21.48 7.97 -9.99
N THR A 110 -21.78 7.77 -11.28
CA THR A 110 -20.76 7.42 -12.28
C THR A 110 -19.80 8.58 -12.54
N VAL A 111 -20.34 9.80 -12.65
CA VAL A 111 -19.54 11.02 -12.83
C VAL A 111 -18.67 11.27 -11.60
N LEU A 112 -19.24 11.18 -10.40
CA LEU A 112 -18.53 11.36 -9.13
C LEU A 112 -17.37 10.35 -8.97
N ALA A 113 -17.57 9.09 -9.36
CA ALA A 113 -16.51 8.09 -9.32
C ALA A 113 -15.32 8.49 -10.20
N HIS A 114 -15.61 9.03 -11.40
CA HIS A 114 -14.60 9.52 -12.33
C HIS A 114 -13.89 10.77 -11.78
N ASP A 115 -14.64 11.73 -11.26
CA ASP A 115 -14.08 12.99 -10.75
C ASP A 115 -13.18 12.77 -9.53
N ILE A 116 -13.60 11.91 -8.59
CA ILE A 116 -12.76 11.53 -7.44
C ILE A 116 -11.49 10.81 -7.90
N ALA A 117 -11.60 9.87 -8.85
CA ALA A 117 -10.44 9.15 -9.36
C ALA A 117 -9.44 10.10 -10.03
N HIS A 118 -9.94 11.06 -10.80
CA HIS A 118 -9.11 12.06 -11.47
C HIS A 118 -8.44 13.00 -10.48
N GLN A 119 -9.15 13.49 -9.46
CA GLN A 119 -8.56 14.34 -8.43
C GLN A 119 -7.49 13.62 -7.59
N ILE A 120 -7.68 12.32 -7.31
CA ILE A 120 -6.65 11.49 -6.66
C ILE A 120 -5.39 11.41 -7.53
N GLU A 121 -5.55 11.26 -8.85
CA GLU A 121 -4.43 11.22 -9.81
C GLU A 121 -3.67 12.56 -9.85
N GLU A 122 -4.36 13.70 -9.74
CA GLU A 122 -3.75 15.03 -9.78
C GLU A 122 -3.08 15.43 -8.46
N GLU A 123 -3.72 15.14 -7.32
CA GLU A 123 -3.27 15.62 -6.00
C GLU A 123 -2.33 14.66 -5.27
N MET A 124 -2.24 13.39 -5.69
CA MET A 124 -1.48 12.37 -4.97
C MET A 124 -0.56 11.57 -5.90
N GLU A 125 0.72 11.51 -5.56
CA GLU A 125 1.62 10.51 -6.15
C GLU A 125 1.29 9.12 -5.59
N TYR A 126 0.58 8.32 -6.38
CA TYR A 126 0.19 6.96 -6.01
C TYR A 126 0.90 5.91 -6.90
N PRO A 127 1.66 4.96 -6.31
CA PRO A 127 2.28 3.90 -7.08
C PRO A 127 1.22 2.86 -7.49
N GLY A 128 0.69 3.04 -8.71
CA GLY A 128 -0.30 2.16 -9.33
C GLY A 128 -1.71 2.74 -9.31
N GLN A 129 -2.68 1.90 -9.68
CA GLN A 129 -4.08 2.32 -9.81
C GLN A 129 -4.81 2.31 -8.46
N VAL A 130 -5.65 3.32 -8.24
CA VAL A 130 -6.63 3.37 -7.16
C VAL A 130 -8.02 3.16 -7.73
N ARG A 131 -8.76 2.19 -7.20
CA ARG A 131 -10.15 1.92 -7.61
C ARG A 131 -11.12 2.75 -6.77
N VAL A 132 -11.93 3.59 -7.40
CA VAL A 132 -13.01 4.33 -6.72
C VAL A 132 -14.32 3.59 -6.91
N VAL A 133 -15.01 3.29 -5.81
CA VAL A 133 -16.32 2.63 -5.80
C VAL A 133 -17.31 3.55 -5.13
N VAL A 134 -18.26 4.10 -5.90
CA VAL A 134 -19.37 4.89 -5.35
C VAL A 134 -20.53 3.96 -5.03
N ILE A 135 -21.00 4.03 -3.78
CA ILE A 135 -22.06 3.19 -3.24
C ILE A 135 -23.24 4.09 -2.88
N ARG A 136 -24.34 3.89 -3.59
CA ARG A 136 -25.63 4.52 -3.32
C ARG A 136 -26.55 3.46 -2.72
N GLU A 137 -26.88 3.60 -1.43
CA GLU A 137 -27.71 2.64 -0.71
C GLU A 137 -28.94 3.33 -0.12
N SER A 138 -30.12 2.76 -0.36
CA SER A 138 -31.36 3.11 0.34
C SER A 138 -31.83 1.91 1.15
N ARG A 139 -32.13 2.12 2.44
CA ARG A 139 -32.57 1.07 3.36
C ARG A 139 -34.00 1.34 3.82
N ALA A 140 -34.91 0.41 3.52
CA ALA A 140 -36.23 0.35 4.12
C ALA A 140 -36.31 -0.90 5.01
N VAL A 141 -36.71 -0.73 6.26
CA VAL A 141 -36.80 -1.81 7.25
C VAL A 141 -38.20 -1.77 7.87
N ASP A 142 -38.85 -2.93 7.93
CA ASP A 142 -40.13 -3.12 8.63
C ASP A 142 -40.05 -4.39 9.49
N ILE A 143 -40.84 -4.43 10.57
CA ILE A 143 -40.85 -5.52 11.54
C ILE A 143 -42.28 -6.06 11.62
N ALA A 144 -42.49 -7.26 11.09
CA ALA A 144 -43.73 -8.00 11.28
C ALA A 144 -43.81 -8.54 12.73
N LYS A 145 -45.02 -8.57 13.29
CA LYS A 145 -45.31 -9.13 14.61
C LYS A 145 -46.18 -10.38 14.50
#